data_AF-A0A426GL10-F1
#
_entry.id   AF-A0A426GL10-F1
#
_cell.length_a   1.000
_cell.length_b   1.000
_cell.length_c   1.000
_cell.angle_alpha   90.00
_cell.angle_beta   90.00
_cell.angle_gamma   90.00
#
_symmetry.space_group_name_H-M   'P 1'
#
loop_
_entity.id
_entity.type
_entity.pdbx_description
1 polymer ?
#
loop_
_entity_poly.entity_id
_entity_poly.type
_entity_poly.pdbx_seq_one_letter_code
_entity_poly.pdbx_strand_id
1 'polypeptide(L)'
;MTSGVANFAGDCGECSDRGKYHTATCPGGMQVGQSATVNGSSPQNCVVANDKGTVFGIELLSNAGFYSYQVRVDAQGPSGAFSGSMYLAFEDETHDVYYLSIYSSRRESHTVSFNSSSPNIIAIYWSDYDFTVKTGDAARAKADFKVLSPA
;
A
#
# COMPACT_ATOMS: atom_id res chain seq x y z
N MET A 1 20.25 1.47 10.99
CA MET A 1 18.88 1.17 10.51
C MET A 1 17.99 2.29 10.99
N THR A 2 17.52 3.13 10.08
CA THR A 2 16.56 4.20 10.37
C THR A 2 15.21 3.53 10.69
N SER A 3 14.96 3.30 11.97
CA SER A 3 13.61 2.99 12.46
C SER A 3 12.82 4.31 12.40
N GLY A 4 11.86 4.38 11.50
CA GLY A 4 11.06 5.58 11.28
C GLY A 4 9.74 5.26 10.62
N VAL A 5 8.83 6.22 10.64
CA VAL A 5 7.50 6.08 10.05
C VAL A 5 7.37 7.10 8.92
N ALA A 6 7.05 6.61 7.72
CA ALA A 6 6.74 7.41 6.56
C ALA A 6 5.23 7.64 6.47
N ASN A 7 4.80 8.89 6.46
CA ASN A 7 3.38 9.20 6.43
C ASN A 7 2.89 9.48 5.00
N PHE A 8 2.09 8.55 4.48
CA PHE A 8 1.39 8.71 3.22
C PHE A 8 0.10 9.51 3.44
N ALA A 9 -0.17 10.48 2.57
CA ALA A 9 -1.38 11.27 2.58
C ALA A 9 -2.21 10.98 1.32
N GLY A 10 -3.51 10.75 1.48
CA GLY A 10 -4.41 10.59 0.36
C GLY A 10 -5.73 9.93 0.70
N ASP A 11 -6.21 9.11 -0.23
CA ASP A 11 -7.47 8.39 -0.08
C ASP A 11 -7.45 7.48 1.15
N CYS A 12 -8.64 7.05 1.58
CA CYS A 12 -8.82 6.19 2.75
C CYS A 12 -10.17 5.47 2.60
N GLY A 13 -10.19 4.16 2.88
CA GLY A 13 -11.39 3.32 2.75
C GLY A 13 -11.28 2.28 1.64
N GLU A 14 -12.37 1.57 1.41
CA GLU A 14 -12.49 0.50 0.41
C GLU A 14 -12.69 1.09 -0.99
N CYS A 15 -12.01 0.52 -1.99
CA CYS A 15 -12.24 0.87 -3.39
C CYS A 15 -12.91 -0.30 -4.12
N SER A 16 -14.25 -0.28 -4.13
CA SER A 16 -15.09 -1.34 -4.72
C SER A 16 -15.48 -1.08 -6.18
N ASP A 17 -14.93 -0.04 -6.81
CA ASP A 17 -15.22 0.31 -8.20
C ASP A 17 -14.25 -0.39 -9.14
N ARG A 18 -14.76 -1.28 -10.01
CA ARG A 18 -13.94 -1.95 -11.04
C ARG A 18 -13.21 -0.95 -11.92
N GLY A 19 -11.90 -1.17 -12.10
CA GLY A 19 -11.03 -0.29 -12.89
C GLY A 19 -10.63 1.01 -12.18
N LYS A 20 -10.97 1.16 -10.90
CA LYS A 20 -10.47 2.24 -10.03
C LYS A 20 -9.64 1.66 -8.89
N TYR A 21 -8.85 2.53 -8.28
CA TYR A 21 -8.04 2.24 -7.10
C TYR A 21 -7.95 3.52 -6.26
N HIS A 22 -7.67 3.35 -4.98
CA HIS A 22 -7.31 4.42 -4.08
C HIS A 22 -5.81 4.64 -4.04
N THR A 23 -5.39 5.86 -3.70
CA THR A 23 -3.99 6.25 -3.69
C THR A 23 -3.62 7.09 -2.48
N ALA A 24 -2.50 6.78 -1.84
CA ALA A 24 -1.86 7.63 -0.83
C ALA A 24 -0.39 7.86 -1.23
N THR A 25 0.15 9.06 -1.00
CA THR A 25 1.52 9.43 -1.41
C THR A 25 2.32 10.01 -0.24
N CYS A 26 3.62 9.74 -0.22
CA CYS A 26 4.55 10.24 0.80
C CYS A 26 5.59 11.15 0.13
N PRO A 27 5.50 12.48 0.32
CA PRO A 27 6.55 13.40 -0.13
C PRO A 27 7.90 13.02 0.50
N GLY A 28 8.91 12.74 -0.32
CA GLY A 28 10.23 12.28 0.13
C GLY A 28 10.36 10.75 0.30
N GLY A 29 9.29 10.00 0.07
CA GLY A 29 9.28 8.54 0.01
C GLY A 29 9.46 7.83 1.36
N MET A 30 8.96 6.60 1.45
CA MET A 30 9.27 5.68 2.55
C MET A 30 10.64 5.05 2.31
N GLN A 31 11.57 5.30 3.22
CA GLN A 31 12.94 4.81 3.11
C GLN A 31 13.10 3.38 3.60
N VAL A 32 14.19 2.73 3.20
CA VAL A 32 14.52 1.38 3.64
C VAL A 32 14.68 1.34 5.17
N GLY A 33 13.97 0.41 5.81
CA GLY A 33 13.87 0.25 7.27
C GLY A 33 12.68 0.98 7.91
N GLN A 34 11.91 1.75 7.14
CA GLN A 34 10.73 2.47 7.65
C GLN A 34 9.43 1.67 7.44
N SER A 35 8.43 2.02 8.24
CA SER A 35 7.04 1.57 8.09
C SER A 35 6.14 2.70 7.59
N ALA A 36 4.98 2.35 7.02
CA ALA A 36 4.02 3.32 6.51
C ALA A 36 2.91 3.63 7.53
N THR A 37 2.51 4.89 7.60
CA THR A 37 1.16 5.32 8.06
C THR A 37 0.39 5.92 6.89
N VAL A 38 -0.93 5.90 6.97
CA VAL A 38 -1.80 6.59 6.02
C VAL A 38 -2.64 7.62 6.79
N ASN A 39 -2.59 8.88 6.35
CA ASN A 39 -3.26 10.02 6.98
C ASN A 39 -2.97 10.14 8.49
N GLY A 40 -1.72 9.88 8.90
CA GLY A 40 -1.25 9.94 10.29
C GLY A 40 -1.69 8.76 11.16
N SER A 41 -2.34 7.75 10.58
CA SER A 41 -2.86 6.57 11.30
C SER A 41 -2.26 5.26 10.77
N SER A 42 -2.44 4.20 11.55
CA SER A 42 -2.09 2.84 11.09
C SER A 42 -2.80 2.52 9.76
N PRO A 43 -2.14 1.84 8.79
CA PRO A 43 -2.73 1.50 7.51
C PRO A 43 -4.08 0.77 7.62
N GLN A 44 -4.33 0.03 8.70
CA GLN A 44 -5.57 -0.75 8.88
C GLN A 44 -6.85 0.11 8.86
N ASN A 45 -6.70 1.41 9.16
CA ASN A 45 -7.82 2.35 9.19
C ASN A 45 -8.19 2.87 7.79
N CYS A 46 -7.30 2.75 6.81
CA CYS A 46 -7.46 3.34 5.48
C CYS A 46 -7.27 2.38 4.32
N VAL A 47 -6.34 1.44 4.42
CA VAL A 47 -6.01 0.47 3.38
C VAL A 47 -6.82 -0.78 3.65
N VAL A 48 -8.06 -0.76 3.18
CA VAL A 48 -9.05 -1.82 3.36
C VAL A 48 -9.57 -2.29 2.01
N ALA A 49 -10.03 -3.52 1.99
CA ALA A 49 -10.69 -4.16 0.87
C ALA A 49 -11.96 -4.86 1.35
N ASN A 50 -12.76 -5.32 0.41
CA ASN A 50 -14.01 -6.03 0.67
C ASN A 50 -13.85 -7.22 1.65
N ASP A 51 -14.97 -7.62 2.26
CA ASP A 51 -15.07 -8.78 3.18
C ASP A 51 -14.02 -8.82 4.30
N LYS A 52 -13.76 -7.64 4.90
CA LYS A 52 -12.80 -7.43 5.99
C LYS A 52 -11.32 -7.56 5.59
N GLY A 53 -11.02 -7.48 4.28
CA GLY A 53 -9.65 -7.34 3.82
C GLY A 53 -9.02 -6.06 4.39
N THR A 54 -7.83 -6.14 4.96
CA THR A 54 -7.16 -4.99 5.56
C THR A 54 -5.66 -5.18 5.65
N VAL A 55 -4.93 -4.07 5.60
CA VAL A 55 -3.47 -4.03 5.80
C VAL A 55 -3.17 -3.50 7.18
N PHE A 56 -2.50 -4.29 8.03
CA PHE A 56 -2.10 -3.92 9.38
C PHE A 56 -0.78 -3.15 9.42
N GLY A 57 0.11 -3.42 8.46
CA GLY A 57 1.42 -2.79 8.40
C GLY A 57 2.08 -2.95 7.04
N ILE A 58 2.86 -1.96 6.66
CA ILE A 58 3.66 -1.94 5.44
C ILE A 58 5.05 -1.47 5.83
N GLU A 59 6.08 -2.17 5.36
CA GLU A 59 7.47 -1.87 5.64
C GLU A 59 8.32 -2.05 4.38
N LEU A 60 9.29 -1.17 4.18
CA LEU A 60 10.31 -1.33 3.14
C LEU A 60 11.58 -1.91 3.76
N LEU A 61 12.08 -3.03 3.24
CA LEU A 61 13.25 -3.73 3.77
C LEU A 61 14.31 -3.93 2.69
N SER A 62 15.57 -3.89 3.07
CA SER A 62 16.67 -4.40 2.25
C SER A 62 16.63 -5.93 2.26
N ASN A 63 16.88 -6.55 1.12
CA ASN A 63 16.91 -8.00 0.98
C ASN A 63 18.30 -8.46 0.51
N ALA A 64 18.78 -9.57 1.07
CA ALA A 64 20.01 -10.21 0.64
C ALA A 64 19.64 -11.35 -0.33
N GLY A 65 19.57 -11.05 -1.62
CA GLY A 65 19.19 -12.03 -2.65
C GLY A 65 19.29 -11.47 -4.07
N PHE A 66 18.62 -12.12 -5.03
CA PHE A 66 18.52 -11.65 -6.42
C PHE A 66 17.80 -10.30 -6.56
N TYR A 67 16.94 -9.99 -5.58
CA TYR A 67 16.28 -8.70 -5.43
C TYR A 67 16.89 -7.98 -4.22
N SER A 68 17.23 -6.71 -4.41
CA SER A 68 17.92 -5.88 -3.43
C SER A 68 16.97 -5.33 -2.35
N TYR A 69 15.67 -5.25 -2.67
CA TYR A 69 14.65 -4.66 -1.80
C TYR A 69 13.37 -5.51 -1.79
N GLN A 70 12.59 -5.35 -0.72
CA GLN A 70 11.25 -5.90 -0.64
C GLN A 70 10.33 -4.97 0.15
N VAL A 71 9.08 -4.85 -0.30
CA VAL A 71 8.00 -4.34 0.54
C VAL A 71 7.37 -5.54 1.25
N ARG A 72 7.33 -5.47 2.58
CA ARG A 72 6.64 -6.44 3.45
C ARG A 72 5.32 -5.83 3.89
N VAL A 73 4.25 -6.56 3.67
CA VAL A 73 2.89 -6.18 4.03
C VAL A 73 2.35 -7.22 5.01
N ASP A 74 1.99 -6.79 6.22
CA ASP A 74 1.18 -7.57 7.15
C ASP A 74 -0.28 -7.28 6.84
N ALA A 75 -0.97 -8.25 6.26
CA ALA A 75 -2.34 -8.07 5.76
C ALA A 75 -3.18 -9.32 5.98
N GLN A 76 -4.49 -9.11 5.92
CA GLN A 76 -5.48 -10.16 5.82
C GLN A 76 -6.33 -9.85 4.60
N GLY A 77 -6.45 -10.82 3.69
CA GLY A 77 -7.32 -10.72 2.52
C GLY A 77 -8.79 -10.99 2.84
N PRO A 78 -9.68 -10.78 1.84
CA PRO A 78 -11.12 -10.94 1.97
C PRO A 78 -11.53 -12.34 2.44
N SER A 79 -12.39 -12.44 3.47
CA SER A 79 -12.86 -13.72 4.00
C SER A 79 -14.24 -14.12 3.45
N GLY A 80 -14.31 -15.16 2.60
CA GLY A 80 -15.57 -15.69 2.09
C GLY A 80 -15.42 -16.61 0.87
N ALA A 81 -16.47 -17.36 0.50
CA ALA A 81 -16.51 -18.00 -0.81
C ALA A 81 -16.76 -16.91 -1.86
N PHE A 82 -15.95 -16.86 -2.92
CA PHE A 82 -15.98 -15.80 -3.95
C PHE A 82 -15.62 -14.38 -3.46
N SER A 83 -14.99 -14.25 -2.29
CA SER A 83 -14.61 -12.95 -1.70
C SER A 83 -13.55 -12.18 -2.49
N GLY A 84 -13.02 -12.74 -3.58
CA GLY A 84 -12.07 -12.02 -4.43
C GLY A 84 -10.70 -11.88 -3.78
N SER A 85 -10.07 -10.72 -3.96
CA SER A 85 -8.69 -10.49 -3.55
C SER A 85 -8.45 -9.01 -3.30
N MET A 86 -7.57 -8.69 -2.37
CA MET A 86 -7.09 -7.32 -2.22
C MET A 86 -5.89 -7.12 -3.13
N TYR A 87 -5.95 -6.12 -4.00
CA TYR A 87 -4.86 -5.75 -4.88
C TYR A 87 -4.17 -4.52 -4.32
N LEU A 88 -2.85 -4.59 -4.24
CA LEU A 88 -1.96 -3.55 -3.77
C LEU A 88 -0.94 -3.23 -4.87
N ALA A 89 -0.51 -1.98 -4.95
CA ALA A 89 0.66 -1.63 -5.72
C ALA A 89 1.50 -0.57 -5.00
N PHE A 90 2.81 -0.63 -5.21
CA PHE A 90 3.79 0.27 -4.61
C PHE A 90 4.62 0.91 -5.71
N GLU A 91 4.70 2.23 -5.73
CA GLU A 91 5.50 2.97 -6.71
C GLU A 91 6.72 3.58 -6.04
N ASP A 92 7.88 3.45 -6.68
CA ASP A 92 9.14 4.01 -6.20
C ASP A 92 9.48 5.37 -6.83
N GLU A 93 10.62 5.95 -6.43
CA GLU A 93 11.10 7.23 -6.98
C GLU A 93 11.51 7.16 -8.46
N THR A 94 11.70 5.98 -9.02
CA THR A 94 11.89 5.79 -10.47
C THR A 94 10.58 5.64 -11.24
N HIS A 95 9.44 5.69 -10.54
CA HIS A 95 8.09 5.46 -11.07
C HIS A 95 7.84 4.03 -11.55
N ASP A 96 8.64 3.07 -11.07
CA ASP A 96 8.36 1.65 -11.27
C ASP A 96 7.31 1.19 -10.26
N VAL A 97 6.38 0.34 -10.72
CA VAL A 97 5.22 -0.10 -9.94
C VAL A 97 5.28 -1.60 -9.67
N TYR A 98 5.20 -1.95 -8.38
CA TYR A 98 5.28 -3.33 -7.90
C TYR A 98 3.94 -3.77 -7.35
N TYR A 99 3.34 -4.78 -7.98
CA TYR A 99 2.00 -5.26 -7.64
C TYR A 99 2.07 -6.43 -6.66
N LEU A 100 1.14 -6.44 -5.71
CA LEU A 100 0.97 -7.49 -4.72
C LEU A 100 -0.51 -7.81 -4.57
N SER A 101 -0.85 -9.09 -4.60
CA SER A 101 -2.22 -9.55 -4.41
C SER A 101 -2.33 -10.40 -3.15
N ILE A 102 -3.34 -10.09 -2.33
CA ILE A 102 -3.60 -10.74 -1.04
C ILE A 102 -4.90 -11.56 -1.15
N TYR A 103 -4.73 -12.88 -1.16
CA TYR A 103 -5.83 -13.85 -1.27
C TYR A 103 -6.12 -14.56 0.06
N SER A 104 -5.16 -14.56 0.98
CA SER A 104 -5.26 -15.31 2.24
C SER A 104 -6.26 -14.64 3.16
N SER A 105 -7.30 -15.35 3.57
CA SER A 105 -8.27 -14.86 4.57
C SER A 105 -7.71 -14.87 6.00
N ARG A 106 -6.47 -15.32 6.18
CA ARG A 106 -5.72 -15.27 7.43
C ARG A 106 -4.79 -14.06 7.41
N ARG A 107 -4.54 -13.49 8.59
CA ARG A 107 -3.51 -12.47 8.75
C ARG A 107 -2.13 -13.09 8.57
N GLU A 108 -1.44 -12.71 7.52
CA GLU A 108 -0.14 -13.26 7.12
C GLU A 108 0.76 -12.14 6.58
N SER A 109 2.06 -12.42 6.53
CA SER A 109 3.02 -11.52 5.92
C SER A 109 3.19 -11.85 4.44
N HIS A 110 3.01 -10.85 3.60
CA HIS A 110 3.14 -10.91 2.15
C HIS A 110 4.27 -10.01 1.71
N THR A 111 5.01 -10.40 0.69
CA THR A 111 6.17 -9.63 0.23
C THR A 111 6.18 -9.50 -1.28
N VAL A 112 6.51 -8.30 -1.76
CA VAL A 112 6.89 -8.07 -3.15
C VAL A 112 8.35 -7.63 -3.18
N SER A 113 9.17 -8.38 -3.91
CA SER A 113 10.62 -8.15 -4.02
C SER A 113 10.94 -7.49 -5.35
N PHE A 114 11.87 -6.53 -5.35
CA PHE A 114 12.20 -5.73 -6.52
C PHE A 114 13.65 -5.23 -6.50
N ASN A 115 14.10 -4.73 -7.64
CA ASN A 115 15.36 -4.01 -7.81
C ASN A 115 15.03 -2.60 -8.32
N SER A 116 15.62 -1.60 -7.68
CA SER A 116 15.48 -0.20 -8.08
C SER A 116 16.77 0.56 -7.76
N SER A 117 17.10 1.57 -8.56
CA SER A 117 18.16 2.51 -8.24
C SER A 117 17.76 3.53 -7.17
N SER A 118 16.45 3.75 -6.97
CA SER A 118 15.87 4.67 -5.99
C SER A 118 14.67 4.01 -5.30
N PRO A 119 14.91 3.12 -4.32
CA PRO A 119 13.90 2.17 -3.84
C PRO A 119 12.86 2.77 -2.90
N ASN A 120 12.92 4.08 -2.60
CA ASN A 120 11.99 4.71 -1.69
C ASN A 120 10.59 4.67 -2.29
N ILE A 121 9.59 4.21 -1.52
CA ILE A 121 8.22 4.11 -2.00
C ILE A 121 7.52 5.46 -1.86
N ILE A 122 7.07 6.03 -2.96
CA ILE A 122 6.43 7.36 -3.02
C ILE A 122 4.91 7.26 -3.04
N ALA A 123 4.33 6.13 -3.48
CA ALA A 123 2.89 5.94 -3.53
C ALA A 123 2.47 4.49 -3.19
N ILE A 124 1.29 4.38 -2.57
CA ILE A 124 0.61 3.13 -2.27
C ILE A 124 -0.76 3.18 -2.94
N TYR A 125 -1.10 2.10 -3.64
CA TYR A 125 -2.37 1.94 -4.35
C TYR A 125 -3.12 0.71 -3.85
N TRP A 126 -4.45 0.77 -3.79
CA TRP A 126 -5.25 -0.41 -3.43
C TRP A 126 -6.64 -0.44 -4.07
N SER A 127 -7.15 -1.65 -4.30
CA SER A 127 -8.50 -1.91 -4.84
C SER A 127 -8.95 -3.34 -4.53
N ASP A 128 -10.27 -3.56 -4.58
CA ASP A 128 -10.88 -4.90 -4.52
C ASP A 128 -10.73 -5.68 -5.85
N TYR A 129 -10.36 -4.97 -6.92
CA TYR A 129 -10.19 -5.52 -8.25
C TYR A 129 -8.79 -5.29 -8.78
N ASP A 130 -8.38 -6.10 -9.75
CA ASP A 130 -7.13 -5.86 -10.45
C ASP A 130 -7.16 -4.48 -11.13
N PHE A 131 -6.00 -3.83 -11.16
CA PHE A 131 -5.84 -2.52 -11.75
C PHE A 131 -4.45 -2.36 -12.35
N THR A 132 -4.29 -1.30 -13.13
CA THR A 132 -3.00 -0.88 -13.67
C THR A 132 -2.80 0.59 -13.34
N VAL A 133 -1.69 0.89 -12.66
CA VAL A 133 -1.24 2.25 -12.40
C VAL A 133 -0.57 2.78 -13.67
N LYS A 134 -0.95 3.98 -14.08
CA LYS A 134 -0.32 4.73 -15.17
C LYS A 134 0.63 5.77 -14.60
N THR A 135 1.66 6.10 -15.37
CA THR A 135 2.60 7.16 -15.00
C THR A 135 1.86 8.47 -14.71
N GLY A 136 2.11 9.06 -13.53
CA GLY A 136 1.49 10.30 -13.09
C GLY A 136 0.23 10.14 -12.22
N ASP A 137 -0.27 8.92 -12.02
CA ASP A 137 -1.45 8.67 -11.19
C ASP A 137 -1.25 9.06 -9.72
N ALA A 138 -0.01 9.01 -9.21
CA ALA A 138 0.36 9.51 -7.88
C ALA A 138 -0.04 10.99 -7.66
N ALA A 139 -0.07 11.80 -8.73
CA ALA A 139 -0.37 13.22 -8.69
C ALA A 139 -1.87 13.54 -8.84
N ARG A 140 -2.73 12.52 -8.95
CA ARG A 140 -4.17 12.72 -9.15
C ARG A 140 -4.81 13.40 -7.93
N ALA A 141 -5.81 14.26 -8.19
CA ALA A 141 -6.60 14.89 -7.14
C ALA A 141 -7.28 13.81 -6.27
N LYS A 142 -7.08 13.92 -4.96
CA LYS A 142 -7.53 12.95 -3.95
C LYS A 142 -8.80 13.47 -3.29
N ALA A 143 -9.67 12.59 -2.81
CA ALA A 143 -10.81 13.04 -2.04
C ALA A 143 -10.32 13.69 -0.73
N ASP A 144 -10.89 14.84 -0.35
CA ASP A 144 -10.54 15.52 0.90
C ASP A 144 -10.84 14.61 2.09
N PHE A 145 -9.81 13.97 2.66
CA PHE A 145 -9.94 13.19 3.89
C PHE A 145 -10.13 14.15 5.06
N LYS A 146 -11.37 14.27 5.54
CA LYS A 146 -11.65 14.99 6.78
C LYS A 146 -11.23 14.09 7.94
N VAL A 147 -10.07 14.37 8.54
CA VAL A 147 -9.68 13.78 9.81
C VAL A 147 -10.79 14.11 10.81
N LEU A 148 -11.57 13.10 11.22
CA LEU A 148 -12.51 13.27 12.31
C LEU A 148 -11.69 13.37 13.59
N SER A 149 -11.41 14.60 14.02
CA SER A 149 -10.84 14.86 15.35
C SER A 149 -11.75 14.23 16.40
N PRO A 150 -11.20 13.50 17.40
CA PRO A 150 -12.01 13.01 18.51
C PRO A 150 -12.59 14.21 19.29
N ALA A 151 -13.89 14.15 19.57
CA ALA A 151 -14.59 15.06 20.50
C ALA A 151 -14.35 14.66 21.95
#